data_AF-A0AAD5WI21-F1
#
_entry.id   AF-A0AAD5WI21-F1
#
_cell.length_a   1.000
_cell.length_b   1.000
_cell.length_c   1.000
_cell.angle_alpha   90.00
_cell.angle_beta   90.00
_cell.angle_gamma   90.00
#
_symmetry.space_group_name_H-M   'P 1'
#
loop_
_entity.id
_entity.type
_entity.pdbx_description
1 polymer ?
#
loop_
_entity_poly.entity_id
_entity_poly.type
_entity_poly.pdbx_seq_one_letter_code
_entity_poly.pdbx_strand_id
1 'polypeptide(L)'
;MTTITHMAKFLVNPTMTSLLVTISTVLGCGVIPAGQASTRTFMVRGFTLPVGMVYSTAPSVRARFPGTAFSEEGAKAFVGSIVMQTVFDVLERQARSALLPDPAISAILGQLNVQISYNPLHCPLAVTPEQAHTAENEDKDNCVIVGNTVTVICKGKNGMKCSMPQQNGPTIKPVPSQHLTISGTLTTSNIIMTNWSRMMWQSVVNRAIRMLASGPFESHFISASATVNGN
;
A
#
# COMPACT_ATOMS: atom_id res chain seq x y z
N MET A 1 -30.38 -14.00 -53.49
CA MET A 1 -29.24 -13.81 -52.58
C MET A 1 -29.80 -13.29 -51.25
N THR A 2 -30.36 -14.16 -50.41
CA THR A 2 -29.73 -14.77 -49.21
C THR A 2 -29.12 -13.77 -48.21
N THR A 3 -29.94 -13.41 -47.22
CA THR A 3 -29.70 -13.55 -45.75
C THR A 3 -28.45 -12.93 -45.10
N ILE A 4 -28.63 -12.04 -44.11
CA ILE A 4 -28.55 -12.31 -42.65
C ILE A 4 -28.59 -10.99 -41.87
N THR A 5 -29.63 -10.85 -41.04
CA THR A 5 -29.79 -9.86 -39.97
C THR A 5 -29.06 -10.37 -38.73
N HIS A 6 -28.02 -9.67 -38.24
CA HIS A 6 -27.40 -9.99 -36.94
C HIS A 6 -27.78 -8.96 -35.89
N MET A 7 -28.73 -9.35 -35.04
CA MET A 7 -28.94 -8.78 -33.71
C MET A 7 -27.76 -9.17 -32.81
N ALA A 8 -27.02 -8.19 -32.31
CA ALA A 8 -26.09 -8.40 -31.20
C ALA A 8 -26.87 -8.25 -29.88
N LYS A 9 -27.22 -9.40 -29.30
CA LYS A 9 -27.67 -9.51 -27.91
C LYS A 9 -26.51 -9.14 -26.98
N PHE A 10 -26.61 -8.00 -26.30
CA PHE A 10 -25.81 -7.75 -25.10
C PHE A 10 -26.36 -8.63 -23.98
N LEU A 11 -25.63 -9.71 -23.68
CA LEU A 11 -25.84 -10.53 -22.51
C LEU A 11 -25.43 -9.73 -21.28
N VAL A 12 -26.43 -9.29 -20.53
CA VAL A 12 -26.33 -8.86 -19.14
C VAL A 12 -25.75 -10.01 -18.34
N ASN A 13 -24.58 -9.81 -17.72
CA ASN A 13 -23.93 -10.80 -16.87
C ASN A 13 -23.93 -10.28 -15.41
N PRO A 14 -24.88 -10.69 -14.55
CA PRO A 14 -24.86 -10.36 -13.14
C PRO A 14 -24.57 -11.62 -12.34
N THR A 15 -23.30 -11.90 -12.06
CA THR A 15 -22.95 -12.81 -10.95
C THR A 15 -22.16 -12.01 -9.92
N MET A 16 -22.85 -11.05 -9.30
CA MET A 16 -22.43 -10.50 -8.03
C MET A 16 -22.94 -11.46 -6.96
N THR A 17 -22.14 -12.46 -6.65
CA THR A 17 -22.42 -13.42 -5.57
C THR A 17 -22.36 -12.66 -4.25
N SER A 18 -23.51 -12.13 -3.85
CA SER A 18 -23.75 -11.56 -2.53
C SER A 18 -23.59 -12.69 -1.51
N LEU A 19 -22.43 -12.79 -0.88
CA LEU A 19 -22.25 -13.58 0.33
C LEU A 19 -23.14 -12.92 1.40
N LEU A 20 -24.32 -13.51 1.63
CA LEU A 20 -25.15 -13.25 2.79
C LEU A 20 -24.37 -13.70 4.03
N VAL A 21 -23.68 -12.75 4.67
CA VAL A 21 -23.15 -12.93 6.01
C VAL A 21 -24.33 -12.84 6.95
N THR A 22 -24.78 -13.97 7.50
CA THR A 22 -25.72 -14.00 8.63
C THR A 22 -25.01 -13.42 9.85
N ILE A 23 -25.23 -12.13 10.12
CA ILE A 23 -24.72 -11.46 11.31
C ILE A 23 -25.64 -11.86 12.48
N SER A 24 -25.23 -12.82 13.28
CA SER A 24 -25.83 -13.05 14.60
C SER A 24 -25.56 -11.81 15.46
N THR A 25 -26.58 -10.98 15.66
CA THR A 25 -26.51 -9.79 16.52
C THR A 25 -26.43 -10.21 17.98
N VAL A 26 -25.22 -10.50 18.46
CA VAL A 26 -24.94 -10.61 19.90
C VAL A 26 -24.43 -9.24 20.37
N LEU A 27 -25.36 -8.38 20.78
CA LEU A 27 -25.08 -7.18 21.57
C LEU A 27 -24.77 -7.60 23.01
N GLY A 28 -23.59 -8.19 23.21
CA GLY A 28 -23.04 -8.44 24.54
C GLY A 28 -22.01 -7.37 24.86
N CYS A 29 -22.36 -6.38 25.68
CA CYS A 29 -21.42 -5.41 26.29
C CYS A 29 -20.54 -6.07 27.37
N GLY A 30 -19.99 -7.26 27.11
CA GLY A 30 -19.06 -7.95 27.98
C GLY A 30 -17.63 -7.59 27.60
N VAL A 31 -16.82 -7.19 28.58
CA VAL A 31 -15.37 -7.07 28.41
C VAL A 31 -14.85 -8.47 28.09
N ILE A 32 -14.40 -8.67 26.86
CA ILE A 32 -13.84 -9.94 26.40
C ILE A 32 -12.58 -10.24 27.23
N PRO A 33 -12.43 -11.46 27.81
CA PRO A 33 -11.23 -11.84 28.54
C PRO A 33 -9.97 -11.71 27.70
N ALA A 34 -8.85 -11.35 28.34
CA ALA A 34 -7.53 -11.40 27.70
C ALA A 34 -7.28 -12.81 27.13
N GLY A 35 -7.08 -12.91 25.82
CA GLY A 35 -6.87 -14.19 25.11
C GLY A 35 -7.76 -14.44 23.89
N GLN A 36 -8.79 -13.60 23.62
CA GLN A 36 -9.65 -13.74 22.44
C GLN A 36 -9.32 -12.79 21.27
N ALA A 37 -8.25 -11.99 21.37
CA ALA A 37 -7.84 -11.14 20.27
C ALA A 37 -7.34 -12.01 19.09
N SER A 38 -7.84 -11.72 17.89
CA SER A 38 -7.39 -12.36 16.67
C SER A 38 -6.36 -11.49 15.99
N THR A 39 -5.17 -12.05 15.78
CA THR A 39 -4.07 -11.39 15.06
C THR A 39 -3.89 -12.04 13.70
N ARG A 40 -3.77 -11.22 12.67
CA ARG A 40 -3.48 -11.63 11.29
C ARG A 40 -2.30 -10.82 10.77
N THR A 41 -1.35 -11.48 10.13
CA THR A 41 -0.27 -10.76 9.45
C THR A 41 -0.62 -10.64 7.98
N PHE A 42 -0.26 -9.51 7.37
CA PHE A 42 -0.43 -9.30 5.94
C PHE A 42 0.82 -8.68 5.35
N MET A 43 0.90 -8.76 4.03
CA MET A 43 2.00 -8.24 3.26
C MET A 43 1.51 -7.75 1.92
N VAL A 44 2.03 -6.61 1.48
CA VAL A 44 1.76 -5.95 0.21
C VAL A 44 3.08 -5.84 -0.55
N ARG A 45 3.08 -6.24 -1.82
CA ARG A 45 4.27 -6.23 -2.69
C ARG A 45 3.90 -5.78 -4.10
N GLY A 46 4.91 -5.42 -4.88
CA GLY A 46 4.74 -5.16 -6.31
C GLY A 46 4.18 -3.77 -6.65
N PHE A 47 4.19 -2.84 -5.71
CA PHE A 47 3.96 -1.41 -5.99
C PHE A 47 5.25 -0.77 -6.51
N THR A 48 5.13 0.35 -7.23
CA THR A 48 6.28 1.23 -7.54
C THR A 48 6.46 2.24 -6.42
N LEU A 49 7.70 2.67 -6.12
CA LEU A 49 7.99 3.47 -4.94
C LEU A 49 7.61 4.95 -5.13
N PRO A 50 6.51 5.47 -4.53
CA PRO A 50 6.20 6.89 -4.59
C PRO A 50 7.16 7.70 -3.71
N VAL A 51 7.38 8.98 -4.04
CA VAL A 51 8.24 9.85 -3.22
C VAL A 51 7.72 10.02 -1.78
N GLY A 52 6.41 9.85 -1.54
CA GLY A 52 5.81 9.86 -0.20
C GLY A 52 6.32 8.76 0.73
N MET A 53 6.86 7.68 0.16
CA MET A 53 7.35 6.51 0.90
C MET A 53 8.88 6.50 1.06
N VAL A 54 9.56 7.54 0.61
CA VAL A 54 11.01 7.72 0.83
C VAL A 54 11.26 8.88 1.77
N TYR A 55 12.47 8.94 2.33
CA TYR A 55 12.87 10.03 3.21
C TYR A 55 14.21 10.64 2.83
N SER A 56 14.38 11.91 3.18
CA SER A 56 15.63 12.61 3.02
C SER A 56 15.80 13.69 4.09
N THR A 57 16.97 13.71 4.72
CA THR A 57 17.35 14.79 5.63
C THR A 57 17.84 16.03 4.89
N ALA A 58 18.15 15.92 3.59
CA ALA A 58 18.64 17.02 2.77
C ALA A 58 17.51 17.99 2.40
N PRO A 59 17.57 19.28 2.80
CA PRO A 59 16.54 20.26 2.44
C PRO A 59 16.38 20.44 0.93
N SER A 60 17.48 20.32 0.18
CA SER A 60 17.49 20.48 -1.27
C SER A 60 16.76 19.36 -2.03
N VAL A 61 16.62 18.18 -1.43
CA VAL A 61 15.81 17.09 -1.98
C VAL A 61 14.33 17.42 -1.82
N ARG A 62 13.91 17.83 -0.63
CA ARG A 62 12.50 18.19 -0.36
C ARG A 62 12.04 19.44 -1.10
N ALA A 63 12.93 20.41 -1.32
CA ALA A 63 12.63 21.58 -2.15
C ALA A 63 12.32 21.19 -3.60
N ARG A 64 12.95 20.13 -4.12
CA ARG A 64 12.74 19.61 -5.48
C ARG A 64 11.60 18.59 -5.56
N PHE A 65 11.44 17.79 -4.52
CA PHE A 65 10.48 16.69 -4.41
C PHE A 65 9.68 16.83 -3.11
N PRO A 66 8.66 17.72 -3.08
CA PRO A 66 7.97 18.12 -1.85
C PRO A 66 7.23 16.99 -1.14
N GLY A 67 6.93 15.88 -1.83
CA GLY A 67 6.34 14.70 -1.21
C GLY A 67 7.32 13.85 -0.39
N THR A 68 8.62 14.13 -0.40
CA THR A 68 9.63 13.34 0.32
C THR A 68 9.54 13.58 1.82
N ALA A 69 9.53 12.51 2.63
CA ALA A 69 9.49 12.62 4.08
C ALA A 69 10.79 13.20 4.66
N PHE A 70 10.67 13.88 5.81
CA PHE A 70 11.77 14.52 6.51
C PHE A 70 12.66 13.54 7.29
N SER A 71 12.08 12.41 7.69
CA SER A 71 12.74 11.37 8.46
C SER A 71 12.18 10.01 8.09
N GLU A 72 12.85 8.96 8.55
CA GLU A 72 12.41 7.58 8.38
C GLU A 72 11.04 7.35 9.07
N GLU A 73 10.86 7.91 10.26
CA GLU A 73 9.60 7.85 11.02
C GLU A 73 8.47 8.55 10.28
N GLY A 74 8.76 9.68 9.62
CA GLY A 74 7.77 10.39 8.80
C GLY A 74 7.28 9.54 7.62
N ALA A 75 8.19 8.87 6.93
CA ALA A 75 7.82 7.94 5.85
C ALA A 75 7.03 6.74 6.37
N LYS A 76 7.45 6.16 7.50
CA LYS A 76 6.71 5.07 8.18
C LYS A 76 5.31 5.50 8.60
N ALA A 77 5.17 6.69 9.17
CA ALA A 77 3.88 7.24 9.60
C ALA A 77 2.96 7.51 8.41
N PHE A 78 3.50 8.03 7.30
CA PHE A 78 2.76 8.20 6.06
C PHE A 78 2.20 6.87 5.55
N VAL A 79 3.04 5.83 5.43
CA VAL A 79 2.61 4.48 5.02
C VAL A 79 1.60 3.90 6.00
N GLY A 80 1.84 4.07 7.30
CA GLY A 80 0.91 3.69 8.35
C GLY A 80 -0.48 4.30 8.17
N SER A 81 -0.53 5.61 7.94
CA SER A 81 -1.76 6.36 7.75
C SER A 81 -2.55 5.91 6.52
N ILE A 82 -1.90 5.80 5.35
CA ILE A 82 -2.61 5.41 4.12
C ILE A 82 -3.15 3.98 4.21
N VAL A 83 -2.40 3.04 4.80
CA VAL A 83 -2.84 1.65 4.93
C VAL A 83 -3.98 1.56 5.94
N MET A 84 -3.85 2.23 7.08
CA MET A 84 -4.89 2.22 8.12
C MET A 84 -6.19 2.85 7.62
N GLN A 85 -6.13 4.04 7.02
CA GLN A 85 -7.29 4.72 6.43
C GLN A 85 -7.99 3.82 5.42
N THR A 86 -7.22 3.22 4.50
CA THR A 86 -7.81 2.41 3.44
C THR A 86 -8.44 1.12 3.99
N VAL A 87 -7.82 0.48 4.97
CA VAL A 87 -8.42 -0.70 5.64
C VAL A 87 -9.72 -0.32 6.34
N PHE A 88 -9.75 0.82 7.03
CA PHE A 88 -10.92 1.30 7.74
C PHE A 88 -12.06 1.63 6.77
N ASP A 89 -11.77 2.32 5.67
CA ASP A 89 -12.75 2.64 4.62
C ASP A 89 -13.36 1.37 4.01
N VAL A 90 -12.55 0.34 3.75
CA VAL A 90 -13.05 -0.93 3.22
C VAL A 90 -14.02 -1.59 4.20
N LEU A 91 -13.65 -1.63 5.48
CA LEU A 91 -14.47 -2.24 6.53
C LEU A 91 -15.75 -1.45 6.76
N GLU A 92 -15.68 -0.12 6.77
CA GLU A 92 -16.84 0.75 6.85
C GLU A 92 -17.80 0.51 5.68
N ARG A 93 -17.29 0.48 4.44
CA ARG A 93 -18.12 0.20 3.26
C ARG A 93 -18.77 -1.18 3.34
N GLN A 94 -18.03 -2.19 3.81
CA GLN A 94 -18.58 -3.53 4.04
C GLN A 94 -19.66 -3.53 5.12
N ALA A 95 -19.43 -2.87 6.25
CA ALA A 95 -20.38 -2.78 7.35
C ALA A 95 -21.67 -2.05 6.95
N ARG A 96 -21.55 -0.93 6.21
CA ARG A 96 -22.69 -0.20 5.64
C ARG A 96 -23.46 -1.05 4.63
N SER A 97 -22.75 -1.82 3.79
CA SER A 97 -23.41 -2.75 2.85
C SER A 97 -24.17 -3.88 3.54
N ALA A 98 -23.82 -4.19 4.79
CA ALA A 98 -24.51 -5.13 5.65
C ALA A 98 -25.59 -4.46 6.54
N LEU A 99 -25.93 -3.19 6.26
CA LEU A 99 -26.95 -2.41 6.98
C LEU A 99 -26.68 -2.26 8.49
N LEU A 100 -25.41 -2.26 8.90
CA LEU A 100 -25.05 -1.93 10.28
C LEU A 100 -25.24 -0.43 10.54
N PRO A 101 -25.81 -0.04 11.70
CA PRO A 101 -25.95 1.37 12.06
C PRO A 101 -24.58 1.97 12.43
N ASP A 102 -24.37 3.26 12.15
CA ASP A 102 -23.08 3.95 12.36
C ASP A 102 -22.44 3.75 13.75
N PRO A 103 -23.19 3.75 14.88
CA PRO A 103 -22.62 3.46 16.18
C PRO A 103 -22.01 2.06 16.29
N ALA A 104 -22.61 1.06 15.62
CA ALA A 104 -22.07 -0.30 15.58
C ALA A 104 -20.81 -0.37 14.72
N ILE A 105 -20.78 0.34 13.59
CA ILE A 105 -19.59 0.43 12.73
C ILE A 105 -18.42 1.04 13.52
N SER A 106 -18.65 2.17 14.19
CA SER A 106 -17.62 2.83 14.99
C SER A 106 -17.12 1.93 16.13
N ALA A 107 -18.00 1.18 16.79
CA ALA A 107 -17.61 0.25 17.85
C ALA A 107 -16.76 -0.92 17.34
N ILE A 108 -17.07 -1.44 16.13
CA ILE A 108 -16.28 -2.48 15.47
C ILE A 108 -14.90 -1.96 15.08
N LEU A 109 -14.84 -0.80 14.41
CA LEU A 109 -13.58 -0.20 13.97
C LEU A 109 -12.69 0.25 15.14
N GLY A 110 -13.28 0.72 16.25
CA GLY A 110 -12.55 1.07 17.46
C GLY A 110 -11.87 -0.10 18.15
N GLN A 111 -12.22 -1.35 17.80
CA GLN A 111 -11.60 -2.57 18.28
C GLN A 111 -10.58 -3.16 17.30
N LEU A 112 -10.24 -2.45 16.22
CA LEU A 112 -9.23 -2.84 15.26
C LEU A 112 -7.95 -2.03 15.48
N ASN A 113 -6.85 -2.73 15.65
CA ASN A 113 -5.51 -2.16 15.68
C ASN A 113 -4.72 -2.63 14.45
N VAL A 114 -4.09 -1.69 13.76
CA VAL A 114 -3.27 -1.94 12.57
C VAL A 114 -1.85 -1.48 12.87
N GLN A 115 -0.89 -2.41 12.88
CA GLN A 115 0.52 -2.07 13.00
C GLN A 115 1.21 -2.33 11.68
N ILE A 116 1.94 -1.33 11.18
CA ILE A 116 2.63 -1.41 9.89
C ILE A 116 4.13 -1.51 10.12
N SER A 117 4.76 -2.41 9.38
CA SER A 117 6.20 -2.52 9.24
C SER A 117 6.56 -2.20 7.79
N TYR A 118 7.38 -1.17 7.63
CA TYR A 118 7.84 -0.69 6.34
C TYR A 118 9.30 -0.23 6.48
N ASN A 119 10.09 -0.45 5.43
CA ASN A 119 11.49 -0.04 5.37
C ASN A 119 11.66 1.07 4.32
N PRO A 120 11.55 2.36 4.71
CA PRO A 120 11.69 3.48 3.79
C PRO A 120 13.06 3.49 3.10
N LEU A 121 13.10 3.92 1.84
CA LEU A 121 14.36 4.18 1.17
C LEU A 121 14.89 5.56 1.59
N HIS A 122 16.17 5.63 1.97
CA HIS A 122 16.86 6.89 2.22
C HIS A 122 17.38 7.48 0.91
N CYS A 123 16.98 8.70 0.60
CA CYS A 123 17.40 9.45 -0.59
C CYS A 123 18.23 10.69 -0.19
N PRO A 124 19.52 10.53 0.21
CA PRO A 124 20.39 11.66 0.57
C PRO A 124 20.57 12.66 -0.58
N LEU A 125 20.46 12.19 -1.82
CA LEU A 125 20.32 13.00 -3.00
C LEU A 125 19.22 12.40 -3.87
N ALA A 126 18.42 13.27 -4.47
CA ALA A 126 17.39 12.91 -5.43
C ALA A 126 17.53 13.79 -6.67
N VAL A 127 17.42 13.18 -7.84
CA VAL A 127 17.63 13.83 -9.13
C VAL A 127 16.63 13.33 -10.15
N THR A 128 16.34 14.14 -11.14
CA THR A 128 15.64 13.66 -12.35
C THR A 128 16.62 12.90 -13.26
N PRO A 129 16.14 12.10 -14.23
CA PRO A 129 17.02 11.41 -15.18
C PRO A 129 17.99 12.36 -15.90
N GLU A 130 17.52 13.55 -16.25
CA GLU A 130 18.32 14.58 -16.92
C GLU A 130 19.42 15.11 -16.01
N GLN A 131 19.24 15.11 -14.69
CA GLN A 131 20.20 15.64 -13.72
C GLN A 131 21.15 14.56 -13.18
N ALA A 132 20.86 13.29 -13.44
CA ALA A 132 21.61 12.17 -12.88
C ALA A 132 23.12 12.24 -13.25
N HIS A 133 23.45 12.69 -14.45
CA HIS A 133 24.83 12.90 -14.92
C HIS A 133 25.59 14.06 -14.22
N THR A 134 24.94 14.81 -13.31
CA THR A 134 25.57 15.87 -12.51
C THR A 134 25.55 15.61 -11.01
N ALA A 135 24.90 14.53 -10.59
CA ALA A 135 24.74 14.16 -9.19
C ALA A 135 26.09 13.69 -8.60
N GLU A 136 26.65 14.48 -7.67
CA GLU A 136 27.87 14.12 -6.95
C GLU A 136 27.52 13.89 -5.48
N ASN A 137 27.45 12.60 -5.11
CA ASN A 137 27.43 12.16 -3.72
C ASN A 137 28.17 10.83 -3.72
N GLU A 138 29.45 10.87 -3.35
CA GLU A 138 30.28 9.68 -3.32
C GLU A 138 29.78 8.74 -2.22
N ASP A 139 29.76 7.45 -2.55
CA ASP A 139 29.47 6.35 -1.64
C ASP A 139 28.06 6.26 -1.03
N LYS A 140 27.13 7.15 -1.43
CA LYS A 140 25.72 7.09 -1.02
C LYS A 140 24.80 6.68 -2.16
N ASP A 141 23.71 6.02 -1.78
CA ASP A 141 22.63 5.65 -2.68
C ASP A 141 21.82 6.90 -3.04
N ASN A 142 21.90 7.32 -4.30
CA ASN A 142 21.15 8.44 -4.85
C ASN A 142 19.88 7.93 -5.52
N CYS A 143 18.77 8.63 -5.33
CA CYS A 143 17.48 8.25 -5.91
C CYS A 143 17.26 8.98 -7.24
N VAL A 144 16.89 8.24 -8.29
CA VAL A 144 16.42 8.84 -9.54
C VAL A 144 14.90 8.84 -9.55
N ILE A 145 14.32 10.03 -9.70
CA ILE A 145 12.88 10.26 -9.61
C ILE A 145 12.35 10.66 -10.98
N VAL A 146 11.36 9.93 -11.47
CA VAL A 146 10.60 10.26 -12.68
C VAL A 146 9.18 10.62 -12.26
N GLY A 147 8.82 11.89 -12.44
CA GLY A 147 7.56 12.44 -11.93
C GLY A 147 7.51 12.34 -10.40
N ASN A 148 6.69 11.43 -9.88
CA ASN A 148 6.51 11.18 -8.45
C ASN A 148 6.98 9.78 -8.00
N THR A 149 7.76 9.10 -8.83
CA THR A 149 8.18 7.70 -8.61
C THR A 149 9.70 7.61 -8.53
N VAL A 150 10.22 6.93 -7.52
CA VAL A 150 11.63 6.49 -7.49
C VAL A 150 11.76 5.27 -8.39
N THR A 151 12.51 5.40 -9.48
CA THR A 151 12.62 4.34 -10.51
C THR A 151 13.86 3.48 -10.31
N VAL A 152 14.99 4.10 -9.98
CA VAL A 152 16.27 3.43 -9.77
C VAL A 152 17.07 4.09 -8.66
N ILE A 153 18.00 3.31 -8.11
CA ILE A 153 19.04 3.78 -7.20
C ILE A 153 20.34 3.83 -7.99
N CYS A 154 21.13 4.87 -7.78
CA CYS A 154 22.46 4.98 -8.34
C CYS A 154 23.46 5.27 -7.23
N LYS A 155 24.59 4.57 -7.25
CA LYS A 155 25.72 4.87 -6.37
C LYS A 155 26.83 5.55 -7.17
N GLY A 156 27.19 6.77 -6.79
CA GLY A 156 28.37 7.45 -7.31
C GLY A 156 29.64 6.75 -6.83
N LYS A 157 30.63 6.58 -7.69
CA LYS A 157 31.92 5.96 -7.36
C LYS A 157 33.06 6.81 -7.90
N ASN A 158 34.04 7.20 -7.08
CA ASN A 158 35.25 7.93 -7.50
C ASN A 158 34.95 9.16 -8.40
N GLY A 159 34.07 10.07 -7.97
CA GLY A 159 33.64 11.25 -8.73
C GLY A 159 32.76 10.96 -9.95
N MET A 160 32.42 9.69 -10.23
CA MET A 160 31.52 9.32 -11.32
C MET A 160 30.07 9.63 -10.91
N LYS A 161 29.49 10.62 -11.60
CA LYS A 161 28.08 11.00 -11.55
C LYS A 161 27.18 9.87 -12.03
N CYS A 162 25.91 9.85 -11.61
CA CYS A 162 24.86 8.92 -12.04
C CYS A 162 24.52 8.97 -13.55
N SER A 163 25.49 8.71 -14.41
CA SER A 163 25.33 8.52 -15.84
C SER A 163 24.80 7.11 -16.14
N MET A 164 23.88 7.03 -17.09
CA MET A 164 23.36 5.80 -17.70
C MET A 164 24.50 4.89 -18.20
N PRO A 165 24.30 3.56 -18.30
CA PRO A 165 25.38 2.60 -18.27
C PRO A 165 26.30 2.74 -19.49
N GLN A 166 27.48 3.33 -19.29
CA GLN A 166 28.68 2.95 -20.02
C GLN A 166 29.35 1.78 -19.29
N GLN A 167 30.13 0.96 -20.00
CA GLN A 167 30.77 -0.26 -19.50
C GLN A 167 31.59 -0.09 -18.19
N ASN A 168 31.95 1.14 -17.82
CA ASN A 168 32.66 1.51 -16.58
C ASN A 168 31.93 2.59 -15.74
N GLY A 169 30.63 2.79 -15.97
CA GLY A 169 29.82 3.83 -15.34
C GLY A 169 29.25 3.44 -13.96
N PRO A 170 28.51 4.36 -13.32
CA PRO A 170 27.86 4.14 -12.03
C PRO A 170 26.95 2.93 -12.05
N THR A 171 26.88 2.23 -10.93
CA THR A 171 25.97 1.09 -10.80
C THR A 171 24.55 1.60 -10.61
N ILE A 172 23.80 1.73 -11.71
CA ILE A 172 22.35 1.86 -11.67
C ILE A 172 21.77 0.52 -11.25
N LYS A 173 20.99 0.53 -10.18
CA LYS A 173 20.33 -0.65 -9.63
C LYS A 173 18.82 -0.40 -9.55
N PRO A 174 18.00 -1.43 -9.79
CA PRO A 174 16.58 -1.34 -9.46
C PRO A 174 16.41 -1.08 -7.97
N VAL A 175 15.29 -0.46 -7.59
CA VAL A 175 14.92 -0.29 -6.18
C VAL A 175 14.82 -1.69 -5.53
N PRO A 176 15.57 -1.96 -4.45
CA PRO A 176 15.51 -3.25 -3.77
C PRO A 176 14.10 -3.57 -3.26
N SER A 177 13.74 -4.85 -3.30
CA SER A 177 12.39 -5.31 -2.95
C SER A 177 11.99 -5.04 -1.50
N GLN A 178 12.95 -4.85 -0.58
CA GLN A 178 12.64 -4.48 0.80
C GLN A 178 11.96 -3.09 0.91
N HIS A 179 12.20 -2.18 -0.03
CA HIS A 179 11.54 -0.85 -0.07
C HIS A 179 10.21 -0.88 -0.83
N LEU A 180 9.92 -2.00 -1.52
CA LEU A 180 8.71 -2.29 -2.29
C LEU A 180 7.81 -3.32 -1.60
N THR A 181 8.00 -3.49 -0.28
CA THR A 181 7.23 -4.40 0.56
C THR A 181 6.71 -3.64 1.77
N ILE A 182 5.40 -3.71 2.01
CA ILE A 182 4.77 -3.28 3.26
C ILE A 182 4.30 -4.55 3.96
N SER A 183 4.61 -4.73 5.24
CA SER A 183 4.00 -5.77 6.06
C SER A 183 3.25 -5.14 7.21
N GLY A 184 2.37 -5.91 7.84
CA GLY A 184 1.65 -5.42 8.99
C GLY A 184 0.90 -6.50 9.73
N THR A 185 0.40 -6.13 10.90
CA THR A 185 -0.47 -6.94 11.73
C THR A 185 -1.81 -6.24 11.91
N LEU A 186 -2.89 -7.01 11.76
CA LEU A 186 -4.25 -6.63 12.06
C LEU A 186 -4.63 -7.39 13.32
N THR A 187 -4.90 -6.66 14.40
CA THR A 187 -5.33 -7.24 15.67
C THR A 187 -6.72 -6.72 15.97
N THR A 188 -7.66 -7.61 16.26
CA THR A 188 -9.00 -7.22 16.67
C THR A 188 -9.49 -8.03 17.85
N SER A 189 -10.20 -7.37 18.76
CA SER A 189 -10.96 -8.00 19.83
C SER A 189 -12.44 -8.16 19.49
N ASN A 190 -12.89 -7.70 18.33
CA ASN A 190 -14.30 -7.75 17.97
C ASN A 190 -14.76 -9.17 17.66
N ILE A 191 -15.78 -9.66 18.37
CA ILE A 191 -16.25 -11.06 18.25
C ILE A 191 -16.67 -11.48 16.83
N ILE A 192 -17.12 -10.53 16.00
CA ILE A 192 -17.48 -10.82 14.62
C ILE A 192 -16.20 -11.02 13.81
N MET A 193 -15.26 -10.07 13.90
CA MET A 193 -14.01 -10.08 13.12
C MET A 193 -12.98 -11.10 13.61
N THR A 194 -13.01 -11.50 14.88
CA THR A 194 -12.14 -12.54 15.41
C THR A 194 -12.40 -13.90 14.74
N ASN A 195 -13.66 -14.17 14.41
CA ASN A 195 -14.13 -15.38 13.73
C ASN A 195 -14.00 -15.32 12.19
N TRP A 196 -13.48 -14.22 11.63
CA TRP A 196 -13.28 -14.11 10.20
C TRP A 196 -12.19 -15.07 9.70
N SER A 197 -12.53 -15.78 8.63
CA SER A 197 -11.60 -16.69 7.95
C SER A 197 -10.49 -15.89 7.27
N ARG A 198 -9.38 -16.58 6.97
CA ARG A 198 -8.29 -16.00 6.16
C ARG A 198 -8.81 -15.41 4.84
N MET A 199 -9.79 -16.03 4.21
CA MET A 199 -10.38 -15.55 2.94
C MET A 199 -11.13 -14.23 3.11
N MET A 200 -11.85 -14.05 4.22
CA MET A 200 -12.52 -12.79 4.53
C MET A 200 -11.49 -11.67 4.71
N TRP A 201 -10.46 -11.90 5.52
CA TRP A 201 -9.36 -10.94 5.70
C TRP A 201 -8.60 -10.66 4.39
N GLN A 202 -8.33 -11.68 3.59
CA GLN A 202 -7.72 -11.53 2.28
C GLN A 202 -8.58 -10.65 1.35
N SER A 203 -9.91 -10.80 1.40
CA SER A 203 -10.82 -9.93 0.65
C SER A 203 -10.74 -8.47 1.11
N VAL A 204 -10.61 -8.21 2.41
CA VAL A 204 -10.45 -6.84 2.94
C VAL A 204 -9.16 -6.21 2.43
N VAL A 205 -8.02 -6.89 2.61
CA VAL A 205 -6.71 -6.33 2.19
C VAL A 205 -6.65 -6.17 0.66
N ASN A 206 -7.22 -7.11 -0.11
CA ASN A 206 -7.29 -6.96 -1.57
C ASN A 206 -8.13 -5.75 -2.00
N ARG A 207 -9.26 -5.50 -1.33
CA ARG A 207 -10.08 -4.31 -1.58
C ARG A 207 -9.33 -3.04 -1.19
N ALA A 208 -8.54 -3.07 -0.12
CA ALA A 208 -7.74 -1.93 0.30
C ALA A 208 -6.68 -1.60 -0.76
N ILE A 209 -5.96 -2.59 -1.29
CA ILE A 209 -5.01 -2.35 -2.37
C ILE A 209 -5.69 -1.79 -3.63
N ARG A 210 -6.87 -2.30 -3.99
CA ARG A 210 -7.64 -1.75 -5.12
C ARG A 210 -8.08 -0.31 -4.87
N MET A 211 -8.40 0.06 -3.63
CA MET A 211 -8.71 1.44 -3.27
C MET A 211 -7.48 2.34 -3.37
N LEU A 212 -6.31 1.89 -2.93
CA LEU A 212 -5.05 2.62 -3.16
C LEU A 212 -4.75 2.78 -4.65
N ALA A 213 -5.00 1.74 -5.44
CA ALA A 213 -4.82 1.72 -6.89
C ALA A 213 -5.85 2.54 -7.68
N SER A 214 -6.95 2.98 -7.08
CA SER A 214 -7.95 3.85 -7.72
C SER A 214 -8.03 5.25 -7.11
N GLY A 215 -7.17 5.51 -6.12
CA GLY A 215 -7.08 6.78 -5.40
C GLY A 215 -5.88 7.61 -5.85
N PRO A 216 -5.41 8.54 -4.99
CA PRO A 216 -4.30 9.45 -5.32
C PRO A 216 -2.95 8.74 -5.50
N PHE A 217 -2.88 7.42 -5.26
CA PHE A 217 -1.69 6.58 -5.43
C PHE A 217 -1.80 5.60 -6.59
N GLU A 218 -2.78 5.78 -7.48
CA GLU A 218 -3.16 4.85 -8.56
C GLU A 218 -1.97 4.24 -9.30
N SER A 219 -1.14 5.07 -9.93
CA SER A 219 0.00 4.63 -10.73
C SER A 219 1.03 3.83 -9.94
N HIS A 220 1.03 3.95 -8.62
CA HIS A 220 1.97 3.26 -7.74
C HIS A 220 1.49 1.88 -7.30
N PHE A 221 0.17 1.70 -7.14
CA PHE A 221 -0.40 0.45 -6.59
C PHE A 221 -1.11 -0.43 -7.63
N ILE A 222 -1.15 -0.06 -8.92
CA ILE A 222 -1.86 -0.83 -9.95
C ILE A 222 -1.36 -2.29 -10.10
N SER A 223 -0.07 -2.52 -9.91
CA SER A 223 0.55 -3.86 -9.93
C SER A 223 0.72 -4.48 -8.53
N ALA A 224 0.25 -3.79 -7.49
CA ALA A 224 0.40 -4.26 -6.13
C ALA A 224 -0.51 -5.46 -5.86
N SER A 225 0.01 -6.39 -5.07
CA SER A 225 -0.73 -7.56 -4.60
C SER A 225 -0.56 -7.69 -3.09
N ALA A 226 -1.56 -8.25 -2.43
CA ALA A 226 -1.52 -8.49 -1.00
C ALA A 226 -1.75 -9.95 -0.66
N THR A 227 -1.12 -10.40 0.41
CA THR A 227 -1.31 -11.72 0.98
C THR A 227 -1.53 -11.59 2.48
N VAL A 228 -2.59 -12.23 2.98
CA VAL A 228 -2.80 -12.44 4.41
C VAL A 228 -2.23 -13.81 4.75
N ASN A 229 -1.35 -13.86 5.75
CA ASN A 229 -0.87 -15.11 6.31
C ASN A 229 -1.76 -15.48 7.50
N GLY A 230 -2.08 -16.78 7.61
CA GLY A 230 -2.76 -17.30 8.79
C GLY A 230 -1.75 -17.56 9.90
N ASN A 231 -2.19 -17.35 11.14
CA ASN A 231 -1.87 -18.31 12.19
C ASN A 231 -2.98 -19.36 12.19
#